data_AF-A0A1G1LN32-F1
#
_entry.id   AF-A0A1G1LN32-F1
#
_cell.length_a   1.000
_cell.length_b   1.000
_cell.length_c   1.000
_cell.angle_alpha   90.00
_cell.angle_beta   90.00
_cell.angle_gamma   90.00
#
_symmetry.space_group_name_H-M   'P 1'
#
loop_
_entity.id
_entity.type
_entity.pdbx_description
1 polymer ?
#
loop_
_entity_poly.entity_id
_entity_poly.type
_entity_poly.pdbx_seq_one_letter_code
_entity_poly.pdbx_strand_id
1 'polypeptide(L)'
;MSDVEAVRKRPNYAGVFWSLFILTILEIIAANTPFAKVLVVVTLVILALMKAGLVALYYMHLKFEKYVFYVIVFFPLLLAVILTVLVLADKAIA
;
A
#
# COMPACT_ATOMS: atom_id res chain seq x y z
N MET A 1 -36.21 15.32 -26.69
CA MET A 1 -35.42 14.09 -26.55
C MET A 1 -34.04 14.50 -26.05
N SER A 2 -33.96 14.85 -24.76
CA SER A 2 -32.79 15.47 -24.14
C SER A 2 -32.30 14.58 -23.01
N ASP A 3 -31.93 13.35 -23.36
CA ASP A 3 -31.22 12.45 -22.47
C ASP A 3 -29.76 12.47 -22.91
N VAL A 4 -29.11 13.62 -22.64
CA VAL A 4 -27.65 13.68 -22.57
C VAL A 4 -27.28 12.79 -21.39
N GLU A 5 -27.06 11.52 -21.67
CA GLU A 5 -26.65 10.53 -20.69
C GLU A 5 -25.44 11.10 -19.95
N ALA A 6 -25.69 11.55 -18.72
CA ALA A 6 -24.66 12.04 -17.84
C ALA A 6 -23.59 10.95 -17.75
N VAL A 7 -22.44 11.18 -18.39
CA VAL A 7 -21.29 10.30 -18.36
C VAL A 7 -20.88 10.17 -16.89
N ARG A 8 -21.43 9.16 -16.22
CA ARG A 8 -21.14 8.81 -14.83
C ARG A 8 -19.65 8.48 -14.82
N LYS A 9 -18.84 9.45 -14.40
CA LYS A 9 -17.39 9.35 -14.24
C LYS A 9 -17.11 8.23 -13.23
N ARG A 10 -17.06 6.99 -13.72
CA ARG A 10 -16.79 5.82 -12.87
C ARG A 10 -15.39 6.02 -12.30
N PRO A 11 -15.17 5.84 -10.99
CA PRO A 11 -13.84 5.89 -10.43
C PRO A 11 -12.98 4.89 -11.19
N ASN A 12 -11.82 5.32 -11.68
CA ASN A 12 -11.02 4.54 -12.63
C ASN A 12 -10.20 3.47 -11.88
N TYR A 13 -10.88 2.50 -11.24
CA TYR A 13 -10.26 1.44 -10.44
C TYR A 13 -9.25 0.61 -11.24
N ALA A 14 -9.48 0.44 -12.55
CA ALA A 14 -8.54 -0.20 -13.46
C ALA A 14 -7.20 0.55 -13.56
N GLY A 15 -7.21 1.89 -13.51
CA GLY A 15 -5.99 2.70 -13.54
C GLY A 15 -5.17 2.59 -12.25
N VAL A 16 -5.85 2.47 -11.10
CA VAL A 16 -5.18 2.29 -9.80
C VAL A 16 -4.59 0.88 -9.69
N PHE A 17 -5.29 -0.15 -10.17
CA PHE A 17 -4.76 -1.50 -10.25
C PHE A 17 -3.47 -1.55 -11.06
N TRP A 18 -3.44 -0.94 -12.25
CA TRP A 18 -2.24 -0.86 -13.07
C TRP A 18 -1.11 -0.09 -12.38
N SER A 19 -1.43 0.97 -11.63
CA SER A 19 -0.43 1.72 -10.86
C SER A 19 0.21 0.87 -9.76
N LEU A 20 -0.60 0.08 -9.01
CA LEU A 20 -0.12 -0.87 -8.00
C LEU A 20 0.73 -1.98 -8.61
N PHE A 21 0.33 -2.47 -9.79
CA PHE A 21 1.08 -3.48 -10.53
C PHE A 21 2.47 -2.96 -10.94
N ILE A 22 2.54 -1.75 -11.50
CA ILE A 22 3.81 -1.12 -11.87
C ILE A 22 4.70 -0.88 -10.64
N LEU A 23 4.13 -0.38 -9.54
CA LEU A 23 4.85 -0.21 -8.27
C LEU A 23 5.46 -1.53 -7.78
N THR A 24 4.75 -2.65 -7.96
CA THR A 24 5.25 -3.98 -7.56
C THR A 24 6.38 -4.47 -8.45
N ILE A 25 6.30 -4.22 -9.77
CA ILE A 25 7.41 -4.54 -10.69
C ILE A 25 8.66 -3.74 -10.32
N LEU A 26 8.52 -2.44 -10.06
CA LEU A 26 9.64 -1.59 -9.64
C LEU A 26 10.27 -2.07 -8.34
N GLU A 27 9.45 -2.56 -7.41
CA GLU A 27 9.92 -3.13 -6.14
C GLU A 27 10.78 -4.38 -6.34
N ILE A 28 10.37 -5.30 -7.23
CA ILE A 28 11.14 -6.51 -7.56
C ILE A 28 12.48 -6.14 -8.22
N ILE A 29 12.49 -5.14 -9.10
CA ILE A 29 13.72 -4.65 -9.74
C ILE A 29 14.65 -4.04 -8.69
N ALA A 30 14.12 -3.16 -7.83
CA ALA A 30 14.89 -2.52 -6.76
C ALA A 30 15.47 -3.54 -5.77
N ALA A 31 14.70 -4.59 -5.44
CA ALA A 31 15.14 -5.66 -4.54
C ALA A 31 16.26 -6.54 -5.13
N ASN A 32 16.28 -6.74 -6.45
CA ASN A 32 17.29 -7.56 -7.13
C ASN A 32 18.56 -6.79 -7.53
N THR A 33 18.58 -5.47 -7.35
CA THR A 33 19.76 -4.68 -7.71
C THR A 33 20.79 -4.73 -6.58
N PRO A 34 22.10 -4.94 -6.87
CA PRO A 34 23.15 -5.05 -5.86
C PRO A 34 23.56 -3.70 -5.27
N PHE A 35 22.59 -2.93 -4.76
CA PHE A 35 22.84 -1.68 -4.03
C PHE A 35 23.11 -1.94 -2.54
N ALA A 36 23.56 -0.89 -1.83
CA ALA A 36 23.70 -0.95 -0.38
C ALA A 36 22.36 -1.38 0.26
N LYS A 37 22.41 -2.40 1.14
CA LYS A 37 21.21 -2.99 1.75
C LYS A 37 20.28 -1.96 2.39
N VAL A 38 20.85 -0.93 3.02
CA VAL A 38 20.09 0.17 3.64
C VAL A 38 19.28 0.95 2.61
N LEU A 39 19.88 1.28 1.46
CA LEU A 39 19.19 2.01 0.38
C LEU A 39 18.07 1.17 -0.23
N VAL A 40 18.29 -0.14 -0.40
CA VAL A 40 17.26 -1.07 -0.87
C VAL A 40 16.10 -1.08 0.13
N VAL A 41 16.36 -1.32 1.42
CA VAL A 41 15.31 -1.36 2.45
C VAL A 41 14.50 -0.06 2.50
N VAL A 42 15.15 1.11 2.50
CA VAL A 42 14.46 2.40 2.50
C VAL A 42 13.57 2.57 1.27
N THR A 43 14.07 2.20 0.09
CA THR A 43 13.31 2.27 -1.16
C THR A 43 12.08 1.34 -1.13
N LEU A 44 12.25 0.11 -0.67
CA LEU A 44 11.15 -0.85 -0.53
C LEU A 44 10.08 -0.37 0.45
N VAL A 45 10.48 0.24 1.58
CA VAL A 45 9.53 0.80 2.56
C VAL A 45 8.75 1.96 1.94
N ILE A 46 9.40 2.87 1.21
CA ILE A 46 8.73 3.98 0.53
C ILE A 46 7.71 3.44 -0.50
N LEU A 47 8.09 2.45 -1.31
CA LEU A 47 7.19 1.84 -2.29
C LEU A 47 6.00 1.13 -1.62
N ALA A 48 6.22 0.46 -0.48
CA ALA A 48 5.15 -0.15 0.31
C ALA A 48 4.16 0.91 0.83
N LEU A 49 4.65 2.04 1.35
CA LEU A 49 3.81 3.15 1.82
C LEU A 49 3.01 3.80 0.69
N MET A 50 3.61 3.98 -0.49
CA MET A 50 2.89 4.51 -1.66
C MET A 50 1.75 3.60 -2.09
N LYS A 51 1.97 2.28 -2.10
CA LYS A 51 0.91 1.29 -2.39
C LYS A 51 -0.20 1.35 -1.35
N ALA A 52 0.15 1.37 -0.06
CA ALA A 52 -0.82 1.50 1.02
C ALA A 52 -1.65 2.79 0.91
N GLY A 53 -1.02 3.90 0.54
CA GLY A 53 -1.70 5.18 0.29
C GLY A 53 -2.67 5.12 -0.91
N LEU A 54 -2.25 4.51 -2.03
CA LEU A 54 -3.13 4.28 -3.18
C LEU A 54 -4.34 3.40 -2.80
N VAL A 55 -4.12 2.33 -2.05
CA VAL A 55 -5.19 1.45 -1.57
C VAL A 55 -6.14 2.21 -0.64
N ALA A 56 -5.62 2.97 0.31
CA ALA A 56 -6.41 3.78 1.24
C ALA A 56 -7.28 4.83 0.53
N LEU A 57 -6.73 5.51 -0.48
CA LEU A 57 -7.41 6.59 -1.20
C LEU A 57 -8.45 6.08 -2.21
N TYR A 58 -8.18 4.97 -2.91
CA TYR A 58 -8.98 4.52 -4.04
C TYR A 58 -9.82 3.27 -3.79
N TYR A 59 -9.34 2.33 -2.97
CA TYR A 59 -10.03 1.06 -2.71
C TYR A 59 -10.82 1.07 -1.40
N MET A 60 -10.46 1.93 -0.44
CA MET A 60 -11.06 1.92 0.90
C MET A 60 -12.20 2.90 1.14
N HIS A 61 -12.67 3.62 0.11
CA HIS A 61 -13.83 4.53 0.18
C HIS A 61 -13.93 5.31 1.49
N LEU A 62 -12.80 5.87 1.99
CA LEU A 62 -12.69 6.59 3.28
C LEU A 62 -13.65 7.79 3.41
N LYS A 63 -14.39 8.08 2.33
CA LYS A 63 -15.44 9.08 2.23
C LYS A 63 -16.75 8.68 2.90
N PHE A 64 -17.06 7.40 3.13
CA PHE A 64 -18.41 7.01 3.56
C PHE A 64 -18.57 6.65 5.05
N GLU A 65 -17.65 5.97 5.74
CA GLU A 65 -17.67 5.82 7.21
C GLU A 65 -16.25 5.65 7.75
N LYS A 66 -15.77 6.54 8.64
CA LYS A 66 -14.32 6.72 8.87
C LYS A 66 -13.68 5.78 9.89
N TYR A 67 -14.45 5.26 10.85
CA TYR A 67 -13.84 4.63 12.04
C TYR A 67 -13.49 3.16 11.83
N VAL A 68 -14.41 2.37 11.27
CA VAL A 68 -14.24 0.90 11.13
C VAL A 68 -13.13 0.56 10.13
N PHE A 69 -13.02 1.30 9.02
CA PHE A 69 -11.96 1.09 8.04
C PHE A 69 -10.57 1.42 8.58
N TYR A 70 -10.45 2.47 9.40
CA TYR A 70 -9.17 2.79 10.03
C TYR A 70 -8.74 1.68 10.99
N VAL A 71 -9.66 1.11 11.77
CA VAL A 71 -9.38 -0.03 12.65
C VAL A 71 -8.93 -1.26 11.85
N ILE A 72 -9.60 -1.59 10.74
CA ILE A 72 -9.27 -2.75 9.89
C ILE A 72 -7.88 -2.61 9.23
N VAL A 73 -7.43 -1.40 8.91
CA VAL A 73 -6.08 -1.15 8.36
C VAL A 73 -5.04 -1.06 9.47
N PHE A 74 -5.38 -0.36 10.54
CA PHE A 74 -4.45 -0.06 11.61
C PHE A 74 -4.12 -1.30 12.42
N PHE A 75 -5.09 -2.20 12.64
CA PHE A 75 -4.88 -3.45 13.37
C PHE A 75 -3.80 -4.35 12.75
N PRO A 76 -3.86 -4.73 11.45
CA PRO A 76 -2.80 -5.53 10.83
C PRO A 76 -1.47 -4.77 10.73
N LEU A 77 -1.50 -3.44 10.56
CA LEU A 77 -0.28 -2.63 10.55
C LEU A 77 0.42 -2.63 11.92
N LEU A 78 -0.34 -2.45 13.00
CA LEU A 78 0.15 -2.53 14.38
C LEU A 78 0.71 -3.92 14.68
N LEU A 79 -0.01 -4.98 14.28
CA LEU A 79 0.46 -6.36 14.41
C LEU A 79 1.77 -6.58 13.65
N ALA A 80 1.90 -6.08 12.42
CA ALA A 80 3.12 -6.21 11.63
C ALA A 80 4.32 -5.56 12.32
N VAL A 81 4.15 -4.38 12.92
CA VAL A 81 5.21 -3.70 13.67
C VAL A 81 5.59 -4.50 14.92
N ILE A 82 4.62 -4.93 15.72
CA ILE A 82 4.87 -5.72 16.94
C ILE A 82 5.61 -7.01 16.57
N LEU A 83 5.14 -7.76 15.57
CA LEU A 83 5.77 -9.00 15.12
C LEU A 83 7.20 -8.76 14.60
N THR A 84 7.43 -7.69 13.84
CA THR A 84 8.78 -7.36 13.36
C THR A 84 9.73 -7.07 14.51
N VAL A 85 9.29 -6.31 15.52
CA VAL A 85 10.10 -6.01 16.71
C VAL A 85 10.37 -7.27 17.53
N LEU A 86 9.35 -8.12 17.73
CA LEU A 86 9.51 -9.38 18.46
C LEU A 86 10.49 -10.33 17.75
N VAL A 87 10.39 -10.47 16.43
CA VAL A 87 11.35 -11.29 15.65
C VAL A 87 12.76 -10.70 15.70
N LEU A 88 12.90 -9.37 15.70
CA LEU A 88 14.21 -8.74 15.82
C LEU A 88 14.80 -8.92 17.22
N ALA A 89 13.98 -8.83 18.27
CA ALA A 89 14.39 -9.08 19.65
C ALA A 89 14.78 -10.53 19.87
N ASP A 90 14.01 -11.49 19.34
CA ASP A 90 14.31 -12.92 19.40
C ASP A 90 15.66 -13.24 18.74
N LYS A 91 15.92 -12.69 17.54
CA LYS A 91 17.22 -12.81 16.87
C LYS A 91 18.38 -12.10 17.57
N ALA A 92 18.11 -11.12 18.42
CA ALA A 92 19.14 -10.41 19.18
C ALA A 92 19.47 -11.11 20.50
N ILE A 93 18.59 -12.00 20.96
CA ILE A 93 18.72 -12.75 22.22
C ILE A 93 19.29 -14.16 22.01
N ALA A 94 19.15 -14.72 20.79
CA ALA A 94 19.77 -15.97 20.35
C ALA A 94 21.17 -15.74 19.74
#